data_AF-W5XXK4-F1
#
_entry.id   AF-W5XXK4-F1
#
_cell.length_a   1.000
_cell.length_b   1.000
_cell.length_c   1.000
_cell.angle_alpha   90.00
_cell.angle_beta   90.00
_cell.angle_gamma   90.00
#
_symmetry.space_group_name_H-M   'P 1'
#
loop_
_entity.id
_entity.type
_entity.pdbx_description
1 polymer ?
#
loop_
_entity_poly.entity_id
_entity_poly.type
_entity_poly.pdbx_seq_one_letter_code
_entity_poly.pdbx_strand_id
1 'polypeptide(L)'
;MSEPTKDDSPDPIASAFANLRKEAVKRNGRVPDLSHQIPRRKPDSGSRGKGILRQKGMPTGKDGRRLPRRDTMEGIGSVLNTEIKKRGWRKEIAGGWVISHWADLVGERIASHTRVEMVKDKAVFITCDSTAWATNLRMMQRQILQSIAEQVGADVIAELKIFGPKAPSWRHGPLHVKGRGPRDTYG
;
A
#
# COMPACT_ATOMS: atom_id res chain seq x y z
N MET A 1 -1.84 -82.95 50.80
CA MET A 1 -2.50 -83.59 49.64
C MET A 1 -3.67 -82.70 49.21
N SER A 2 -3.46 -81.78 48.26
CA SER A 2 -4.54 -80.99 47.65
C SER A 2 -4.08 -80.44 46.28
N GLU A 3 -4.51 -81.12 45.22
CA GLU A 3 -4.65 -80.64 43.83
C GLU A 3 -6.17 -80.60 43.53
N PRO A 4 -6.71 -79.83 42.54
CA PRO A 4 -6.43 -80.08 41.11
C PRO A 4 -6.61 -78.93 40.06
N THR A 5 -5.95 -79.17 38.92
CA THR A 5 -6.29 -78.96 37.48
C THR A 5 -6.80 -77.61 36.90
N LYS A 6 -6.07 -77.18 35.88
CA LYS A 6 -6.24 -76.02 35.00
C LYS A 6 -6.91 -76.45 33.69
N ASP A 7 -7.98 -75.77 33.27
CA ASP A 7 -8.75 -76.05 32.05
C ASP A 7 -8.24 -75.16 30.89
N ASP A 8 -7.60 -75.78 29.89
CA ASP A 8 -7.06 -75.17 28.67
C ASP A 8 -8.08 -75.30 27.52
N SER A 9 -9.08 -74.42 27.48
CA SER A 9 -9.98 -74.28 26.32
C SER A 9 -9.47 -73.19 25.36
N PRO A 10 -9.25 -73.47 24.07
CA PRO A 10 -8.78 -72.47 23.11
C PRO A 10 -9.91 -71.48 22.79
N ASP A 11 -9.73 -70.23 23.18
CA ASP A 11 -10.71 -69.16 22.95
C ASP A 11 -10.97 -68.97 21.43
N PRO A 12 -12.16 -69.33 20.93
CA PRO A 12 -12.45 -69.34 19.49
C PRO A 12 -12.34 -67.93 18.88
N ILE A 13 -12.60 -66.89 19.68
CA ILE A 13 -12.51 -65.49 19.27
C ILE A 13 -11.05 -65.12 18.99
N ALA A 14 -10.13 -65.52 19.87
CA ALA A 14 -8.70 -65.24 19.71
C ALA A 14 -8.13 -65.90 18.44
N SER A 15 -8.56 -67.13 18.14
CA SER A 15 -8.13 -67.85 16.93
C SER A 15 -8.63 -67.20 15.63
N ALA A 16 -9.87 -66.70 15.62
CA ALA A 16 -10.45 -65.99 14.49
C ALA A 16 -9.69 -64.68 14.19
N PHE A 17 -9.36 -63.91 15.23
CA PHE A 17 -8.56 -62.68 15.07
C PHE A 17 -7.13 -62.96 14.59
N ALA A 18 -6.51 -64.06 15.02
CA ALA A 18 -5.18 -64.45 14.56
C ALA A 18 -5.17 -64.79 13.06
N ASN A 19 -6.19 -65.51 12.58
CA ASN A 19 -6.34 -65.85 11.17
C ASN A 19 -6.60 -64.61 10.31
N LEU A 20 -7.50 -63.74 10.76
CA LEU A 20 -7.79 -62.46 10.10
C LEU A 20 -6.53 -61.60 9.95
N ARG A 21 -5.68 -61.56 10.98
CA ARG A 21 -4.42 -60.81 10.96
C ARG A 21 -3.39 -61.39 10.00
N LYS A 22 -3.25 -62.73 9.95
CA LYS A 22 -2.37 -63.39 9.00
C LYS A 22 -2.76 -63.05 7.56
N GLU A 23 -4.06 -62.97 7.29
CA GLU A 23 -4.57 -62.61 5.97
C GLU A 23 -4.36 -61.12 5.64
N ALA A 24 -4.53 -60.25 6.62
CA ALA A 24 -4.26 -58.82 6.48
C ALA A 24 -2.77 -58.51 6.21
N VAL A 25 -1.83 -59.23 6.84
CA VAL A 25 -0.39 -59.10 6.55
C VAL A 25 -0.08 -59.53 5.12
N LYS A 26 -0.68 -60.62 4.64
CA LYS A 26 -0.49 -61.09 3.26
C LYS A 26 -0.96 -60.08 2.21
N ARG A 27 -2.03 -59.32 2.49
CA ARG A 27 -2.57 -58.32 1.56
C ARG A 27 -1.87 -56.96 1.64
N ASN A 28 -1.61 -56.45 2.83
CA ASN A 28 -1.15 -55.07 3.04
C ASN A 28 0.27 -54.94 3.62
N GLY A 29 0.97 -56.06 3.84
CA GLY A 29 2.38 -56.11 4.26
C GLY A 29 2.65 -55.82 5.75
N ARG A 30 1.75 -55.15 6.48
CA ARG A 30 1.92 -54.86 7.92
C ARG A 30 0.58 -54.81 8.66
N VAL A 31 0.57 -55.23 9.92
CA VAL A 31 -0.56 -55.06 10.84
C VAL A 31 -0.18 -54.14 12.01
N PRO A 32 -1.09 -53.29 12.50
CA PRO A 32 -0.86 -52.46 13.67
C PRO A 32 -0.59 -53.31 14.92
N ASP A 33 0.44 -52.92 15.67
CA ASP A 33 0.74 -53.52 16.97
C ASP A 33 -0.23 -52.99 18.02
N LEU A 34 -1.05 -53.89 18.59
CA LEU A 34 -2.03 -53.57 19.62
C LEU A 34 -1.48 -53.79 21.04
N SER A 35 -0.26 -54.33 21.18
CA SER A 35 0.39 -54.47 22.49
C SER A 35 0.78 -53.11 23.08
N HIS A 36 0.95 -52.11 22.22
CA HIS A 36 1.28 -50.75 22.63
C HIS A 36 -0.01 -49.93 22.85
N GLN A 37 -0.42 -49.76 24.10
CA GLN A 37 -1.48 -48.80 24.44
C GLN A 37 -0.96 -47.38 24.20
N ILE A 38 -1.44 -46.74 23.14
CA ILE A 38 -1.15 -45.33 22.88
C ILE A 38 -1.66 -44.52 24.08
N PRO A 39 -0.83 -43.66 24.71
CA PRO A 39 -1.29 -42.87 25.84
C PRO A 39 -2.46 -42.00 25.40
N ARG A 40 -3.60 -42.12 26.11
CA ARG A 40 -4.76 -41.24 25.92
C ARG A 40 -4.30 -39.80 26.15
N ARG A 41 -4.19 -39.02 25.08
CA ARG A 41 -3.86 -37.59 25.14
C ARG A 41 -4.96 -36.91 25.97
N LYS A 42 -4.63 -36.49 27.20
CA LYS A 42 -5.52 -35.65 28.01
C LYS A 42 -5.81 -34.37 27.22
N PRO A 43 -7.07 -33.89 27.16
CA PRO A 43 -7.34 -32.60 26.55
C PRO A 43 -6.60 -31.54 27.36
N ASP A 44 -5.67 -30.85 26.70
CA ASP A 44 -5.00 -29.69 27.24
C ASP A 44 -6.07 -28.64 27.60
N SER A 45 -6.22 -28.36 28.89
CA SER A 45 -7.06 -27.27 29.41
C SER A 45 -6.31 -25.93 29.40
N GLY A 46 -5.41 -25.74 28.45
CA GLY A 46 -4.59 -24.56 28.24
C GLY A 46 -5.04 -23.82 26.99
N SER A 47 -5.42 -22.55 27.18
CA SER A 47 -5.42 -21.52 26.15
C SER A 47 -6.27 -21.83 24.91
N ARG A 48 -7.53 -21.35 24.94
CA ARG A 48 -8.31 -21.06 23.73
C ARG A 48 -7.58 -20.00 22.89
N GLY A 49 -6.54 -20.39 22.17
CA GLY A 49 -6.29 -19.81 20.86
C GLY A 49 -7.57 -20.06 20.07
N LYS A 50 -8.22 -18.99 19.59
CA LYS A 50 -9.35 -19.07 18.65
C LYS A 50 -8.88 -19.89 17.45
N GLY A 51 -9.07 -21.21 17.51
CA GLY A 51 -9.03 -22.07 16.35
C GLY A 51 -10.06 -21.50 15.41
N ILE A 52 -9.59 -20.92 14.31
CA ILE A 52 -10.43 -20.60 13.16
C ILE A 52 -11.04 -21.96 12.80
N LEU A 53 -12.29 -22.19 13.23
CA LEU A 53 -13.07 -23.30 12.75
C LEU A 53 -12.97 -23.18 11.23
N ARG A 54 -12.30 -24.14 10.60
CA ARG A 54 -12.33 -24.26 9.14
C ARG A 54 -13.79 -24.52 8.81
N GLN A 55 -14.55 -23.44 8.60
CA GLN A 55 -15.94 -23.52 8.21
C GLN A 55 -15.94 -24.22 6.86
N LYS A 56 -16.29 -25.50 6.90
CA LYS A 56 -16.50 -26.33 5.73
C LYS A 56 -17.87 -25.93 5.19
N GLY A 57 -17.95 -24.75 4.58
CA GLY A 57 -19.18 -24.12 4.13
C GLY A 57 -18.86 -22.92 3.24
N MET A 58 -19.66 -22.73 2.19
CA MET A 58 -19.52 -21.59 1.29
C MET A 58 -19.88 -20.30 2.07
N PRO A 59 -19.09 -19.22 1.97
CA PRO A 59 -19.38 -17.99 2.70
C PRO A 59 -20.78 -17.49 2.31
N THR A 60 -21.61 -17.34 3.33
CA THR A 60 -23.04 -17.04 3.22
C THR A 60 -23.33 -15.80 4.07
N GLY A 61 -24.21 -14.92 3.60
CA GLY A 61 -24.54 -13.67 4.30
C GLY A 61 -25.32 -13.93 5.59
N LYS A 62 -25.55 -12.88 6.38
CA LYS A 62 -26.43 -12.97 7.58
C LYS A 62 -27.81 -13.57 7.25
N ASP A 63 -28.27 -13.39 6.01
CA ASP A 63 -29.58 -13.84 5.52
C ASP A 63 -29.56 -15.26 4.92
N GLY A 64 -28.46 -16.02 5.05
CA GLY A 64 -28.40 -17.39 4.51
C GLY A 64 -28.24 -17.47 2.98
N ARG A 65 -28.16 -16.33 2.28
CA ARG A 65 -27.89 -16.28 0.84
C ARG A 65 -26.39 -16.37 0.54
N ARG A 66 -26.03 -17.08 -0.53
CA ARG A 66 -24.65 -17.17 -1.02
C ARG A 66 -24.10 -15.76 -1.26
N LEU A 67 -22.88 -15.46 -0.77
CA LEU A 67 -22.25 -14.19 -1.09
C LEU A 67 -22.06 -14.08 -2.60
N PRO A 68 -22.40 -12.93 -3.22
CA PRO A 68 -22.05 -12.69 -4.61
C PRO A 68 -20.53 -12.83 -4.74
N ARG A 69 -20.09 -13.55 -5.78
CA ARG A 69 -18.67 -13.61 -6.14
C ARG A 69 -18.28 -12.19 -6.51
N ARG A 70 -17.54 -11.52 -5.61
CA ARG A 70 -16.92 -10.24 -5.93
C ARG A 70 -15.93 -10.55 -7.05
N ASP A 71 -16.16 -10.02 -8.24
CA ASP A 71 -15.13 -10.05 -9.27
C ASP A 71 -13.96 -9.24 -8.72
N THR A 72 -12.93 -9.95 -8.29
CA THR A 72 -11.67 -9.38 -7.80
C THR A 72 -10.82 -8.96 -8.98
N MET A 73 -11.42 -8.36 -10.01
CA MET A 73 -10.66 -7.65 -11.02
C MET A 73 -10.27 -6.33 -10.41
N GLU A 74 -8.98 -6.17 -10.16
CA GLU A 74 -8.41 -4.88 -9.79
C GLU A 74 -8.80 -3.87 -10.87
N GLY A 75 -9.44 -2.76 -10.47
CA GLY A 75 -9.82 -1.73 -11.42
C GLY A 75 -8.58 -1.20 -12.14
N ILE A 76 -8.72 -0.82 -13.41
CA ILE A 76 -7.61 -0.28 -14.20
C ILE A 76 -6.90 0.86 -13.44
N GLY A 77 -7.66 1.68 -12.70
CA GLY A 77 -7.11 2.72 -11.83
C GLY A 77 -6.19 2.21 -10.71
N SER A 78 -6.48 1.07 -10.07
CA SER A 78 -5.60 0.53 -9.01
C SER A 78 -4.32 -0.06 -9.58
N VAL A 79 -4.41 -0.73 -10.73
CA VAL A 79 -3.25 -1.28 -11.44
C VAL A 79 -2.35 -0.14 -11.93
N LEU A 80 -2.93 0.88 -12.58
CA LEU A 80 -2.20 2.07 -13.02
C LEU A 80 -1.55 2.82 -11.86
N ASN A 81 -2.27 3.04 -10.75
CA ASN A 81 -1.72 3.73 -9.59
C ASN A 81 -0.56 2.93 -8.96
N THR A 82 -0.66 1.60 -8.97
CA THR A 82 0.44 0.72 -8.53
C THR A 82 1.66 0.88 -9.44
N GLU A 83 1.46 0.96 -10.75
CA GLU A 83 2.55 1.11 -11.71
C GLU A 83 3.19 2.51 -11.66
N ILE A 84 2.38 3.57 -11.52
CA ILE A 84 2.83 4.94 -11.30
C ILE A 84 3.71 5.03 -10.03
N LYS A 85 3.29 4.36 -8.96
CA LYS A 85 4.07 4.28 -7.71
C LYS A 85 5.39 3.52 -7.91
N LYS A 86 5.34 2.35 -8.56
CA LYS A 86 6.52 1.52 -8.82
C LYS A 86 7.58 2.23 -9.66
N ARG A 87 7.16 3.04 -10.65
CA ARG A 87 8.06 3.73 -11.59
C ARG A 87 8.45 5.15 -11.16
N GLY A 88 7.90 5.65 -10.05
CA GLY A 88 8.20 7.00 -9.56
C GLY A 88 7.60 8.15 -10.40
N TRP A 89 6.72 7.84 -11.36
CA TRP A 89 6.09 8.81 -12.27
C TRP A 89 5.17 9.80 -11.59
N ARG A 90 4.85 9.57 -10.31
CA ARG A 90 4.04 10.47 -9.48
C ARG A 90 4.55 11.91 -9.54
N LYS A 91 5.87 12.13 -9.61
CA LYS A 91 6.46 13.49 -9.70
C LYS A 91 6.22 14.17 -11.05
N GLU A 92 6.37 13.43 -12.15
CA GLU A 92 6.17 13.97 -13.50
C GLU A 92 4.71 14.27 -13.78
N ILE A 93 3.82 13.34 -13.38
CA ILE A 93 2.37 13.51 -13.50
C ILE A 93 1.90 14.70 -12.67
N ALA A 94 2.43 14.85 -11.45
CA ALA A 94 2.14 16.01 -10.60
C ALA A 94 2.54 17.33 -11.24
N GLY A 95 3.73 17.38 -11.83
CA GLY A 95 4.20 18.57 -12.55
C GLY A 95 3.28 18.92 -13.72
N GLY A 96 2.93 17.93 -14.53
CA GLY A 96 1.99 18.12 -15.65
C GLY A 96 0.60 18.57 -15.19
N TRP A 97 0.10 18.01 -14.09
CA TRP A 97 -1.18 18.42 -13.52
C TRP A 97 -1.17 19.87 -13.03
N VAL A 98 -0.14 20.29 -12.30
CA VAL A 98 -0.01 21.69 -11.81
C VAL A 98 0.10 22.68 -12.97
N ILE A 99 0.86 22.35 -14.01
CA ILE A 99 0.96 23.20 -15.20
C ILE A 99 -0.41 23.34 -15.87
N SER A 100 -1.18 22.25 -15.96
CA SER A 100 -2.49 22.24 -16.63
C SER A 100 -3.58 22.96 -15.83
N HIS A 101 -3.55 22.87 -14.49
CA HIS A 101 -4.57 23.42 -13.59
C HIS A 101 -4.08 24.65 -12.83
N TRP A 102 -3.05 25.34 -13.36
CA TRP A 102 -2.50 26.51 -12.69
C TRP A 102 -3.55 27.61 -12.50
N ALA A 103 -4.34 27.88 -13.54
CA ALA A 103 -5.42 28.86 -13.48
C ALA A 103 -6.50 28.51 -12.43
N ASP A 104 -6.81 27.24 -12.25
CA ASP A 104 -7.77 26.78 -11.23
C ASP A 104 -7.22 26.93 -9.81
N LEU A 105 -5.89 26.77 -9.63
CA LEU A 105 -5.23 26.86 -8.33
C LEU A 105 -5.09 28.31 -7.83
N VAL A 106 -4.73 29.25 -8.70
CA VAL A 106 -4.45 30.64 -8.32
C VAL A 106 -5.51 31.64 -8.77
N GLY A 107 -6.40 31.23 -9.68
CA GLY A 107 -7.39 32.09 -10.32
C GLY A 107 -6.86 32.79 -11.58
N GLU A 108 -7.78 33.10 -12.50
CA GLU A 108 -7.50 33.66 -13.83
C GLU A 108 -6.58 34.90 -13.79
N ARG A 109 -6.85 35.83 -12.87
CA ARG A 109 -6.11 37.09 -12.77
C ARG A 109 -4.65 36.90 -12.35
N ILE A 110 -4.35 35.91 -11.52
CA ILE A 110 -2.96 35.63 -11.13
C ILE A 110 -2.28 34.80 -12.23
N ALA A 111 -3.01 33.86 -12.83
CA ALA A 111 -2.50 33.04 -13.92
C ALA A 111 -2.15 33.84 -15.17
N SER A 112 -2.84 34.94 -15.47
CA SER A 112 -2.51 35.80 -16.61
C SER A 112 -1.15 36.51 -16.48
N HIS A 113 -0.66 36.69 -15.25
CA HIS A 113 0.57 37.43 -14.94
C HIS A 113 1.71 36.51 -14.46
N THR A 114 1.46 35.20 -14.39
CA THR A 114 2.42 34.22 -13.86
C THR A 114 2.50 32.99 -14.73
N ARG A 115 3.70 32.45 -14.88
CA ARG A 115 3.94 31.28 -15.73
C ARG A 115 4.76 30.25 -14.98
N VAL A 116 4.28 29.00 -15.01
CA VAL A 116 5.03 27.86 -14.50
C VAL A 116 6.05 27.45 -15.56
N GLU A 117 7.34 27.60 -15.27
CA GLU A 117 8.41 27.24 -16.21
C GLU A 117 8.75 25.77 -16.12
N MET A 118 8.88 25.24 -14.89
CA MET A 118 9.24 23.84 -14.68
C MET A 118 8.92 23.37 -13.26
N VAL A 119 8.89 22.05 -13.07
CA VAL A 119 8.81 21.41 -11.76
C VAL A 119 10.03 20.51 -11.59
N LYS A 120 10.81 20.75 -10.53
CA LYS A 120 12.05 20.01 -10.25
C LYS A 120 12.27 19.87 -8.75
N ASP A 121 12.71 18.70 -8.29
CA ASP A 121 13.08 18.45 -6.89
C ASP A 121 11.96 18.82 -5.89
N LYS A 122 10.70 18.54 -6.25
CA LYS A 122 9.49 18.93 -5.50
C LYS A 122 9.25 20.45 -5.41
N ALA A 123 9.99 21.25 -6.17
CA ALA A 123 9.80 22.69 -6.28
C ALA A 123 9.18 23.05 -7.63
N VAL A 124 8.19 23.96 -7.62
CA VAL A 124 7.61 24.55 -8.83
C VAL A 124 8.26 25.90 -9.06
N PHE A 125 8.83 26.09 -10.26
CA PHE A 125 9.51 27.31 -10.66
C PHE A 125 8.54 28.19 -11.45
N ILE A 126 8.30 29.39 -10.95
CA ILE A 126 7.30 30.33 -11.47
C ILE A 126 7.96 31.65 -11.81
N THR A 127 7.73 32.15 -13.01
CA THR A 127 8.11 33.49 -13.46
C THR A 127 6.89 34.41 -13.39
N CYS A 128 7.09 35.63 -12.92
CA CYS A 128 6.07 36.68 -12.86
C CYS A 128 6.52 37.87 -13.70
N ASP A 129 5.57 38.58 -14.29
CA ASP A 129 5.81 39.79 -15.06
C ASP A 129 6.09 41.04 -14.19
N SER A 130 5.54 41.07 -12.97
CA SER A 130 5.69 42.17 -12.01
C SER A 130 6.16 41.68 -10.62
N THR A 131 6.90 42.54 -9.94
CA THR A 131 7.32 42.37 -8.54
C THR A 131 6.13 42.36 -7.59
N ALA A 132 5.08 43.14 -7.85
CA ALA A 132 3.85 43.17 -7.07
C ALA A 132 3.13 41.81 -7.14
N TRP A 133 2.98 41.25 -8.35
CA TRP A 133 2.36 39.94 -8.56
C TRP A 133 3.15 38.81 -7.90
N ALA A 134 4.48 38.81 -8.03
CA ALA A 134 5.35 37.87 -7.35
C ALA A 134 5.18 37.91 -5.83
N THR A 135 4.98 39.10 -5.27
CA THR A 135 4.80 39.28 -3.82
C THR A 135 3.44 38.76 -3.37
N ASN A 136 2.36 39.03 -4.12
CA ASN A 136 1.04 38.45 -3.86
C ASN A 136 1.10 36.92 -3.85
N LEU A 137 1.78 36.33 -4.83
CA LEU A 137 1.90 34.88 -4.93
C LEU A 137 2.69 34.27 -3.76
N ARG A 138 3.73 34.96 -3.28
CA ARG A 138 4.46 34.55 -2.06
C ARG A 138 3.57 34.56 -0.82
N MET A 139 2.66 35.52 -0.68
CA MET A 139 1.71 35.54 0.44
C MET A 139 0.73 34.36 0.38
N MET A 140 0.30 33.97 -0.83
CA MET A 140 -0.63 32.85 -1.05
C MET A 140 0.06 31.47 -1.13
N GLN A 141 1.39 31.42 -1.10
CA GLN A 141 2.19 30.19 -1.30
C GLN A 141 1.71 29.00 -0.48
N ARG A 142 1.39 29.23 0.80
CA ARG A 142 0.96 28.15 1.71
C ARG A 142 -0.38 27.53 1.27
N GLN A 143 -1.33 28.36 0.87
CA GLN A 143 -2.65 27.92 0.42
C GLN A 143 -2.55 27.15 -0.91
N ILE A 144 -1.69 27.61 -1.82
CA ILE A 144 -1.45 26.93 -3.10
C ILE A 144 -0.83 25.56 -2.86
N LEU A 145 0.20 25.45 -2.02
CA LEU A 145 0.83 24.16 -1.68
C LEU A 145 -0.16 23.19 -1.03
N GLN A 146 -1.04 23.69 -0.16
CA GLN A 146 -2.09 22.87 0.44
C GLN A 146 -3.06 22.34 -0.62
N SER A 147 -3.55 23.21 -1.50
CA SER A 147 -4.50 22.82 -2.57
C SER A 147 -3.89 21.78 -3.52
N ILE A 148 -2.60 21.91 -3.85
CA ILE A 148 -1.88 20.93 -4.65
C ILE A 148 -1.75 19.59 -3.89
N ALA A 149 -1.41 19.64 -2.60
CA ALA A 149 -1.25 18.44 -1.78
C ALA A 149 -2.57 17.65 -1.64
N GLU A 150 -3.71 18.33 -1.61
CA GLU A 150 -5.04 17.72 -1.58
C GLU A 150 -5.37 16.94 -2.86
N GLN A 151 -4.98 17.45 -4.03
CA GLN A 151 -5.31 16.83 -5.32
C GLN A 151 -4.28 15.78 -5.78
N VAL A 152 -3.00 16.06 -5.59
CA VAL A 152 -1.90 15.25 -6.13
C VAL A 152 -1.28 14.33 -5.07
N GLY A 153 -1.57 14.60 -3.80
CA GLY A 153 -1.07 13.87 -2.65
C GLY A 153 0.08 14.59 -1.95
N ALA A 154 0.19 14.31 -0.65
CA ALA A 154 1.20 14.91 0.20
C ALA A 154 2.64 14.61 -0.30
N ASP A 155 3.52 15.60 -0.09
CA ASP A 155 4.97 15.51 -0.31
C ASP A 155 5.41 15.28 -1.78
N VAL A 156 4.54 15.50 -2.77
CA VAL A 156 4.97 15.54 -4.19
C VAL A 156 5.57 16.87 -4.56
N ILE A 157 4.94 17.96 -4.08
CA ILE A 157 5.39 19.33 -4.24
C ILE A 157 5.50 19.94 -2.85
N ALA A 158 6.68 20.43 -2.51
CA ALA A 158 7.04 20.95 -1.20
C ALA A 158 7.33 22.45 -1.23
N GLU A 159 7.73 23.01 -2.37
CA GLU A 159 8.20 24.39 -2.46
C GLU A 159 7.69 25.09 -3.72
N LEU A 160 7.45 26.40 -3.61
CA LEU A 160 7.19 27.30 -4.74
C LEU A 160 8.37 28.28 -4.83
N LYS A 161 9.07 28.28 -5.96
CA LYS A 161 10.16 29.20 -6.26
C LYS A 161 9.68 30.27 -7.22
N ILE A 162 9.47 31.47 -6.67
CA ILE A 162 8.80 32.57 -7.35
C ILE A 162 9.82 33.62 -7.75
N PHE A 163 10.02 33.77 -9.05
CA PHE A 163 10.92 34.74 -9.66
C PHE A 163 10.10 35.93 -10.15
N GLY A 164 10.49 37.12 -9.73
CA GLY A 164 9.96 38.35 -10.32
C GLY A 164 10.58 38.64 -11.69
N PRO A 165 10.21 39.75 -12.32
CA PRO A 165 10.84 40.18 -13.56
C PRO A 165 12.34 40.35 -13.36
N LYS A 166 13.12 39.97 -14.38
CA LYS A 166 14.57 40.10 -14.34
C LYS A 166 14.94 41.58 -14.20
N ALA A 167 15.60 41.94 -13.10
CA ALA A 167 16.01 43.32 -12.87
C ALA A 167 16.90 43.80 -14.03
N PRO A 168 16.65 45.00 -14.58
CA PRO A 168 17.50 45.56 -15.62
C PRO A 168 18.91 45.76 -15.07
N SER A 169 19.91 45.45 -15.89
CA SER A 169 21.31 45.72 -15.55
C SER A 169 21.75 47.00 -16.24
N TRP A 170 22.01 48.05 -15.48
CA TRP A 170 22.59 49.31 -15.99
C TRP A 170 24.12 49.25 -16.19
N ARG A 171 24.70 48.03 -16.09
CA ARG A 171 26.11 47.79 -16.36
C ARG A 171 26.30 47.57 -17.85
N HIS A 172 26.93 48.53 -18.51
CA HIS A 172 27.26 48.45 -19.93
C HIS A 172 28.76 48.68 -20.13
N GLY A 173 29.40 47.78 -20.89
CA GLY A 173 30.79 47.90 -21.35
C GLY A 173 31.88 47.64 -20.30
N PRO A 174 33.15 47.55 -20.74
CA PRO A 174 34.30 47.25 -19.87
C PRO A 174 34.73 48.43 -18.98
N LEU A 175 34.38 49.67 -19.32
CA LEU A 175 34.74 50.89 -18.56
C LEU A 175 33.61 51.37 -17.63
N HIS A 176 32.90 50.46 -16.99
CA HIS A 176 31.77 50.81 -16.13
C HIS A 176 32.21 51.33 -14.75
N VAL A 177 31.82 52.56 -14.42
CA VAL A 177 32.01 53.16 -13.09
C VAL A 177 30.84 52.82 -12.16
N LYS A 178 31.13 52.45 -10.91
CA LYS A 178 30.10 52.12 -9.91
C LYS A 178 29.34 53.39 -9.48
N GLY A 179 28.23 53.70 -10.16
CA GLY A 179 27.30 54.76 -9.78
C GLY A 179 26.43 54.43 -8.55
N ARG A 180 25.51 55.33 -8.18
CA ARG A 180 24.64 55.23 -6.97
C ARG A 180 23.60 54.09 -6.98
N GLY A 181 23.64 53.21 -7.96
CA GLY A 181 22.70 52.09 -8.10
C GLY A 181 21.29 52.52 -8.56
N PRO A 182 20.38 51.55 -8.74
CA PRO A 182 18.99 51.81 -9.14
C PRO A 182 18.24 52.55 -8.02
N ARG A 183 17.49 53.60 -8.36
CA ARG A 183 16.68 54.38 -7.40
C ARG A 183 15.21 54.00 -7.50
N ASP A 184 14.76 53.05 -6.70
CA ASP A 184 13.34 52.75 -6.37
C ASP A 184 12.29 52.84 -7.50
N THR A 185 12.65 52.61 -8.77
CA THR A 185 11.76 52.93 -9.90
C THR A 185 10.88 51.76 -10.38
N TYR A 186 10.73 50.69 -9.60
CA TYR A 186 9.95 49.53 -10.05
C TYR A 186 9.10 49.00 -8.90
N GLY A 187 8.00 49.71 -8.63
CA GLY A 187 6.82 49.17 -7.98
C GLY A 187 5.99 48.32 -8.93
#